data_AF-A0A967IA60-F1
#
_entry.id   AF-A0A967IA60-F1
#
_cell.length_a   1.000
_cell.length_b   1.000
_cell.length_c   1.000
_cell.angle_alpha   90.00
_cell.angle_beta   90.00
_cell.angle_gamma   90.00
#
_symmetry.space_group_name_H-M   'P 1'
#
loop_
_entity.id
_entity.type
_entity.pdbx_description
1 polymer ?
#
loop_
_entity_poly.entity_id
_entity_poly.type
_entity_poly.pdbx_seq_one_letter_code
_entity_poly.pdbx_strand_id
1 'polypeptide(L)' 'KEEFIQDQVAAISCGLYDGEAVLDLDYAEDSEADADANFVMTGKGGIVEVQGTAETEPFT' A
#
# COMPACT_ATOMS: atom_id res chain seq x y z
N LYS A 1 -1.09 -4.99 34.52
CA LYS A 1 -0.21 -5.75 33.62
C LYS A 1 0.01 -4.84 32.44
N GLU A 2 1.22 -4.34 32.20
CA GLU A 2 1.44 -3.47 31.04
C GLU A 2 1.20 -4.25 29.76
N GLU A 3 0.40 -3.69 28.86
CA GLU A 3 0.30 -4.18 27.49
C GLU A 3 1.39 -3.50 26.66
N PHE A 4 2.26 -4.33 26.09
CA PHE A 4 3.37 -3.88 25.25
C PHE A 4 2.95 -3.65 23.80
N ILE A 5 1.81 -4.21 23.38
CA ILE A 5 1.21 -4.00 22.07
C ILE A 5 0.36 -2.74 22.15
N GLN A 6 0.71 -1.71 21.38
CA GLN A 6 0.02 -0.42 21.41
C GLN A 6 -1.25 -0.39 20.54
N ASP A 7 -1.26 -1.14 19.44
CA ASP A 7 -2.40 -1.26 18.54
C ASP A 7 -2.26 -2.49 17.62
N GLN A 8 -3.34 -2.84 16.92
CA GLN A 8 -3.30 -3.72 15.77
C GLN A 8 -2.78 -2.95 14.55
N VAL A 9 -2.10 -3.65 13.65
CA VAL A 9 -1.58 -3.08 12.40
C VAL A 9 -1.93 -4.01 11.24
N ALA A 10 -2.30 -3.43 10.10
CA ALA A 10 -2.54 -4.13 8.84
C ALA A 10 -1.88 -3.37 7.69
N ALA A 11 -1.60 -4.06 6.59
CA ALA A 11 -1.03 -3.48 5.39
C ALA A 11 -1.82 -3.92 4.14
N ILE A 12 -1.86 -3.06 3.13
CA ILE A 12 -2.51 -3.32 1.84
C ILE A 12 -1.77 -2.62 0.71
N SER A 13 -1.72 -3.24 -0.47
CA SER A 13 -1.22 -2.63 -1.70
C SER A 13 -2.36 -2.05 -2.52
N CYS A 14 -2.08 -1.01 -3.29
CA CYS A 14 -2.92 -0.55 -4.39
C CYS A 14 -2.04 -0.02 -5.52
N GLY A 15 -2.58 0.05 -6.73
CA GLY A 15 -1.84 0.60 -7.85
C GLY A 15 -2.73 1.04 -8.99
N LEU A 16 -2.09 1.61 -10.01
CA LEU A 16 -2.71 1.93 -11.29
C LEU A 16 -2.40 0.80 -12.27
N TYR A 17 -3.40 0.01 -12.60
CA TYR A 17 -3.32 -1.09 -13.56
C TYR A 17 -4.30 -0.83 -14.70
N ASP A 18 -3.81 -0.85 -15.94
CA ASP A 18 -4.57 -0.54 -17.17
C ASP A 18 -5.35 0.80 -17.09
N GLY A 19 -4.74 1.81 -16.46
CA GLY A 19 -5.34 3.14 -16.25
C GLY A 19 -6.43 3.21 -15.17
N GLU A 20 -6.69 2.12 -14.44
CA GLU A 20 -7.64 2.08 -13.34
C GLU A 20 -6.94 1.88 -11.99
N ALA A 21 -7.51 2.46 -10.92
CA ALA A 21 -7.02 2.26 -9.56
C ALA A 21 -7.55 0.93 -9.01
N VAL A 22 -6.64 0.02 -8.67
CA VAL A 22 -6.93 -1.32 -8.15
C VAL A 22 -6.38 -1.47 -6.74
N LEU A 23 -7.12 -2.19 -5.88
CA LEU A 23 -6.74 -2.50 -4.49
C LEU A 23 -6.40 -3.98 -4.40
N ASP A 24 -5.42 -4.33 -3.55
CA ASP A 24 -4.97 -5.72 -3.31
C ASP A 24 -4.42 -6.36 -4.58
N LEU A 25 -3.39 -5.73 -5.16
CA LEU A 25 -2.78 -6.17 -6.43
C LEU A 25 -2.29 -7.62 -6.31
N ASP A 26 -2.71 -8.47 -7.25
CA ASP A 26 -2.06 -9.75 -7.45
C ASP A 26 -0.74 -9.59 -8.22
N TYR A 27 0.00 -10.70 -8.40
CA TYR A 27 1.31 -10.64 -9.04
C TYR A 27 1.29 -10.09 -10.47
N ALA A 28 0.27 -10.44 -11.26
CA ALA A 28 0.19 -9.99 -12.65
C ALA A 28 -0.09 -8.48 -12.69
N GLU A 29 -1.03 -8.03 -11.86
CA GLU A 29 -1.39 -6.62 -11.73
C GLU A 29 -0.20 -5.78 -11.23
N ASP A 30 0.49 -6.24 -10.19
CA ASP A 30 1.67 -5.57 -9.60
C ASP A 30 2.83 -5.47 -10.60
N SER A 31 3.09 -6.54 -11.36
CA SER A 31 4.19 -6.59 -12.33
C SER A 31 4.02 -5.66 -13.54
N GLU A 32 2.78 -5.24 -13.81
CA GLU A 32 2.40 -4.43 -14.97
C GLU A 32 1.80 -3.07 -14.56
N ALA A 33 1.76 -2.74 -13.26
CA ALA A 33 1.23 -1.48 -12.78
C ALA A 33 2.13 -0.30 -13.20
N ASP A 34 1.52 0.83 -13.57
CA ASP A 34 2.25 2.06 -13.89
C ASP A 34 2.94 2.63 -12.64
N ALA A 35 2.22 2.55 -11.52
CA ALA A 35 2.65 2.93 -10.18
C ALA A 35 1.86 2.15 -9.13
N ASP A 36 2.52 1.83 -8.02
CA ASP A 36 1.94 1.13 -6.88
C ASP A 36 2.25 1.88 -5.57
N ALA A 37 1.50 1.54 -4.54
CA ALA A 37 1.77 1.98 -3.19
C ALA A 37 1.32 0.95 -2.16
N ASN A 38 2.13 0.82 -1.11
CA ASN A 38 1.85 0.02 0.08
C ASN A 38 1.51 0.95 1.25
N PHE A 39 0.43 0.63 1.95
CA PHE A 39 -0.07 1.38 3.09
C PHE A 39 -0.09 0.50 4.33
N VAL A 40 0.53 0.98 5.41
CA VAL A 40 0.49 0.33 6.72
C VAL A 40 -0.31 1.21 7.68
N MET A 41 -1.35 0.64 8.29
CA MET A 41 -2.31 1.38 9.10
C MET A 41 -2.57 0.71 10.45
N THR A 42 -2.85 1.52 11.46
CA THR A 42 -3.30 1.04 12.77
C THR A 42 -4.80 0.69 12.76
N GLY A 43 -5.25 -0.12 13.71
CA GLY A 43 -6.67 -0.47 13.87
C GLY A 43 -7.60 0.73 14.14
N LYS A 44 -7.03 1.88 14.53
CA LYS A 44 -7.75 3.16 14.69
C LYS A 44 -7.76 4.03 13.42
N GLY A 45 -7.22 3.52 12.31
CA GLY A 45 -7.14 4.24 11.03
C GLY A 45 -5.98 5.22 10.93
N GLY A 46 -5.02 5.19 11.86
CA GLY A 46 -3.80 6.00 11.78
C GLY A 46 -2.82 5.43 10.76
N ILE A 47 -2.16 6.29 9.98
CA ILE A 47 -1.11 5.88 9.04
C ILE A 47 0.19 5.65 9.81
N VAL A 48 0.77 4.46 9.66
CA VAL A 48 2.10 4.11 10.17
C VAL A 48 3.14 4.37 9.08
N GLU A 49 2.85 3.94 7.86
CA GLU A 49 3.76 4.04 6.71
C GLU A 49 2.98 4.16 5.40
N VAL A 50 3.55 4.93 4.48
CA VAL A 50 3.15 5.00 3.07
C VAL A 50 4.43 4.88 2.26
N GLN A 51 4.49 3.90 1.38
CA GLN A 51 5.58 3.75 0.42
C GLN A 51 4.97 3.64 -0.97
N GLY A 52 5.32 4.59 -1.84
CA GLY A 52 4.92 4.58 -3.24
C GLY A 52 6.12 4.32 -4.13
N THR A 53 5.91 3.55 -5.19
CA THR A 53 6.88 3.33 -6.26
C THR A 53 6.27 3.77 -7.58
N ALA A 54 7.10 4.35 -8.43
CA ALA A 54 6.76 4.57 -9.81
C ALA A 54 7.57 3.54 -10.60
N GLU A 55 6.90 2.51 -11.09
CA GLU A 55 7.53 1.39 -11.80
C GLU A 55 7.88 1.80 -13.24
N THR A 56 7.07 2.66 -13.88
CA THR A 56 7.29 3.07 -15.27
C THR A 56 7.88 4.48 -15.42
N GLU A 57 7.28 5.51 -14.81
CA GLU A 57 7.77 6.90 -14.86
C GLU A 57 7.83 7.53 -13.47
N PRO A 58 8.98 8.07 -13.04
CA PRO A 58 9.09 8.69 -11.72
C PRO A 58 8.12 9.86 -11.55
N PHE A 59 7.47 9.94 -10.39
CA PHE A 59 6.62 11.06 -10.02
C PHE A 59 7.40 12.39 -10.14
N THR A 60 6.83 13.38 -10.84
CA THR A 60 7.43 14.72 -11.04
C THR A 60 6.86 15.74 -10.06
#